data_AF-A0A356BF83-F1
#
_entry.id   AF-A0A356BF83-F1
#
_cell.length_a   1.000
_cell.length_b   1.000
_cell.length_c   1.000
_cell.angle_alpha   90.00
_cell.angle_beta   90.00
_cell.angle_gamma   90.00
#
_symmetry.space_group_name_H-M   'P 1'
#
loop_
_entity.id
_entity.type
_entity.pdbx_description
1 polymer ?
#
loop_
_entity_poly.entity_id
_entity_poly.type
_entity_poly.pdbx_seq_one_letter_code
_entity_poly.pdbx_strand_id
1 'polypeptide(L)'
;MDDLVQIFKNWPVLIQGAVGSALFWLVLKLIKKGYEIVEQSLSHRSLRQRKSWLISNIARLKALSSKEHTSRSYYASMLIYRSLRHLFNGIIWLSFGLIVNTLFNPMGIIGFVGCIYFMLKAFETVKPINSENLDKETELSSFQDELKLVRERLKDGG
;
A
#
# COMPACT_ATOMS: atom_id res chain seq x y z
N MET A 1 -15.48 9.23 -42.77
CA MET A 1 -14.18 8.94 -42.10
C MET A 1 -13.08 8.73 -43.13
N ASP A 2 -13.36 8.12 -44.27
CA ASP A 2 -12.38 7.90 -45.35
C ASP A 2 -11.81 9.18 -45.97
N ASP A 3 -12.62 10.25 -46.10
CA ASP A 3 -12.15 11.54 -46.65
C ASP A 3 -11.11 12.24 -45.77
N LEU A 4 -11.27 12.18 -44.45
CA LEU A 4 -10.30 12.75 -43.51
C LEU A 4 -8.96 12.01 -43.59
N VAL A 5 -9.00 10.68 -43.68
CA VAL A 5 -7.80 9.83 -43.78
C VAL A 5 -7.05 10.07 -45.10
N GLN A 6 -7.75 10.33 -46.20
CA GLN A 6 -7.12 10.70 -47.48
C GLN A 6 -6.44 12.06 -47.44
N ILE A 7 -7.04 13.06 -46.77
CA ILE A 7 -6.44 14.39 -46.60
C ILE A 7 -5.11 14.29 -45.81
N PHE A 8 -5.07 13.49 -44.74
CA PHE A 8 -3.84 13.27 -43.96
C PHE A 8 -2.75 12.52 -44.73
N LYS A 9 -3.11 11.63 -45.66
CA LYS A 9 -2.16 10.91 -46.51
C LYS A 9 -1.50 11.79 -47.58
N ASN A 10 -2.16 12.88 -47.98
CA ASN A 10 -1.67 13.80 -49.00
C ASN A 10 -0.81 14.94 -48.43
N TRP A 11 -0.57 14.97 -47.11
CA TRP A 11 0.31 15.95 -46.51
C TRP A 11 1.79 15.67 -46.84
N PRO A 12 2.59 16.73 -47.01
CA PRO A 12 4.04 16.60 -47.15
C PRO A 12 4.62 15.72 -46.04
N VAL A 13 5.52 14.81 -46.39
CA VAL A 13 6.13 13.84 -45.46
C VAL A 13 6.73 14.52 -44.22
N LEU A 14 7.25 15.74 -44.37
CA LEU A 14 7.74 16.60 -43.29
C LEU A 14 6.65 16.99 -42.27
N ILE A 15 5.44 17.34 -42.74
CA ILE A 15 4.31 17.72 -41.89
C ILE A 15 3.73 16.48 -41.19
N GLN A 16 3.65 15.35 -41.90
CA GLN A 16 3.22 14.08 -41.31
C GLN A 16 4.17 13.60 -40.20
N GLY A 17 5.49 13.74 -40.41
CA GLY A 17 6.52 13.43 -39.41
C GLY A 17 6.47 14.35 -38.19
N ALA A 18 6.23 15.65 -38.39
CA ALA A 18 6.07 16.62 -37.31
C ALA A 18 4.82 16.33 -36.46
N VAL A 19 3.68 16.01 -37.09
CA VAL A 19 2.43 15.69 -36.40
C VAL A 19 2.55 14.38 -35.61
N GLY A 20 3.19 13.35 -36.19
CA GLY A 20 3.47 12.10 -35.47
C GLY A 20 4.34 12.32 -34.24
N SER A 21 5.38 13.15 -34.35
CA SER A 21 6.26 13.51 -33.24
C SER A 21 5.53 14.32 -32.15
N ALA A 22 4.64 15.24 -32.54
CA ALA A 22 3.82 16.03 -31.62
C ALA A 22 2.80 15.15 -30.85
N LEU A 23 2.16 14.21 -31.54
CA LEU A 23 1.27 13.21 -30.93
C LEU A 23 2.02 12.31 -29.96
N PHE A 24 3.19 11.81 -30.35
CA PHE A 24 4.05 11.01 -29.48
C PHE A 24 4.47 11.78 -28.23
N TRP A 25 4.86 13.04 -28.37
CA TRP A 25 5.17 13.91 -27.24
C TRP A 25 3.98 14.14 -26.31
N LEU A 26 2.77 14.28 -26.86
CA LEU A 26 1.53 14.43 -26.09
C LEU A 26 1.23 13.16 -25.29
N VAL A 27 1.36 11.98 -25.91
CA VAL A 27 1.20 10.68 -25.23
C VAL A 27 2.25 10.52 -24.12
N LEU A 28 3.52 10.85 -24.39
CA LEU A 28 4.57 10.85 -23.37
C LEU A 28 4.24 11.76 -22.19
N LYS A 29 3.70 12.96 -22.44
CA LYS A 29 3.26 13.87 -21.39
C LYS A 29 2.13 13.28 -20.55
N LEU A 30 1.16 12.61 -21.16
CA LEU A 30 0.07 11.96 -20.44
C LEU A 30 0.58 10.80 -19.58
N ILE A 31 1.47 9.97 -20.11
CA ILE A 31 2.10 8.88 -19.35
C ILE A 31 2.91 9.44 -18.19
N LYS A 32 3.73 10.46 -18.42
CA LYS A 32 4.55 11.09 -17.38
C LYS A 32 3.68 11.68 -16.26
N LYS A 33 2.63 12.42 -16.61
CA LYS A 33 1.69 12.97 -15.63
C LYS A 33 0.96 11.87 -14.85
N GLY A 34 0.58 10.78 -15.52
CA GLY A 34 0.02 9.60 -14.86
C GLY A 34 1.00 8.97 -13.87
N TYR A 35 2.27 8.83 -14.27
CA TYR A 35 3.32 8.30 -13.41
C TYR A 35 3.56 9.18 -12.18
N GLU A 36 3.66 10.51 -12.35
CA GLU A 36 3.85 11.46 -11.24
C GLU A 36 2.72 11.38 -10.20
N ILE A 37 1.46 11.24 -10.66
CA ILE A 37 0.30 11.05 -9.77
C ILE A 37 0.38 9.73 -9.01
N VAL A 38 0.75 8.64 -9.71
CA VAL A 38 0.90 7.31 -9.09
C VAL A 38 2.03 7.33 -8.07
N GLU A 39 3.18 7.92 -8.41
CA GLU A 39 4.35 8.01 -7.54
C GLU A 39 4.05 8.78 -6.25
N GLN A 40 3.40 9.95 -6.35
CA GLN A 40 2.99 10.74 -5.18
C GLN A 40 1.98 9.99 -4.30
N SER A 41 1.06 9.23 -4.90
CA SER A 41 0.10 8.40 -4.16
C SER A 41 0.77 7.21 -3.46
N LEU A 42 1.75 6.59 -4.12
CA LEU A 42 2.51 5.47 -3.56
C LEU A 42 3.41 5.91 -2.40
N SER A 43 4.05 7.08 -2.49
CA SER A 43 4.89 7.60 -1.40
C SER A 43 4.08 7.84 -0.12
N HIS A 44 2.90 8.45 -0.24
CA HIS A 44 1.98 8.66 0.88
C HIS A 44 1.45 7.34 1.46
N ARG A 45 1.11 6.38 0.59
CA ARG A 45 0.69 5.03 1.04
C ARG A 45 1.82 4.32 1.77
N SER A 46 3.05 4.41 1.29
CA SER A 46 4.24 3.84 1.92
C SER A 46 4.47 4.41 3.32
N LEU A 47 4.40 5.74 3.49
CA LEU A 47 4.53 6.38 4.80
C LEU A 47 3.43 5.95 5.78
N ARG A 48 2.19 5.84 5.32
CA ARG A 48 1.07 5.34 6.15
C ARG A 48 1.28 3.88 6.56
N GLN A 49 1.77 3.04 5.64
CA GLN A 49 2.11 1.64 5.94
C GLN A 49 3.26 1.56 6.96
N ARG A 50 4.32 2.34 6.77
CA ARG A 50 5.45 2.42 7.70
C ARG A 50 5.01 2.86 9.10
N LYS A 51 4.18 3.90 9.20
CA LYS A 51 3.56 4.32 10.47
C LYS A 51 2.78 3.18 11.12
N SER A 52 1.94 2.47 10.36
CA SER A 52 1.16 1.36 10.87
C SER A 52 2.07 0.25 11.40
N TRP A 53 3.13 -0.10 10.66
CA TRP A 53 4.13 -1.09 11.05
C TRP A 53 4.85 -0.71 12.35
N LEU A 54 5.32 0.54 12.46
CA LEU A 54 5.97 1.07 13.67
C LEU A 54 5.08 0.98 14.90
N ILE A 55 3.80 1.34 14.78
CA ILE A 55 2.85 1.24 15.90
C ILE A 55 2.68 -0.22 16.35
N SER A 56 2.59 -1.17 15.41
CA SER A 56 2.49 -2.60 15.76
C SER A 56 3.77 -3.09 16.46
N ASN A 57 4.96 -2.65 16.05
CA ASN A 57 6.21 -3.00 16.73
C ASN A 57 6.33 -2.40 18.13
N ILE A 58 5.98 -1.13 18.30
CA ILE A 58 5.97 -0.47 19.61
C ILE A 58 4.99 -1.19 20.55
N ALA A 59 3.78 -1.51 20.09
CA ALA A 59 2.81 -2.25 20.90
C ALA A 59 3.32 -3.64 21.29
N ARG A 60 4.00 -4.35 20.39
CA ARG A 60 4.63 -5.65 20.68
C ARG A 60 5.73 -5.53 21.73
N LEU A 61 6.67 -4.59 21.57
CA LEU A 61 7.74 -4.37 22.53
C LEU A 61 7.18 -3.98 23.90
N LYS A 62 6.18 -3.10 23.95
CA LYS A 62 5.52 -2.71 25.22
C LYS A 62 4.75 -3.86 25.87
N ALA A 63 4.12 -4.74 25.11
CA ALA A 63 3.49 -5.93 25.66
C ALA A 63 4.52 -6.87 26.31
N LEU A 64 5.70 -7.00 25.69
CA LEU A 64 6.78 -7.86 26.18
C LEU A 64 7.58 -7.25 27.33
N SER A 65 7.78 -5.93 27.35
CA SER A 65 8.58 -5.23 28.36
C SER A 65 7.78 -4.78 29.59
N SER A 66 6.45 -4.69 29.48
CA SER A 66 5.63 -4.30 30.63
C SER A 66 5.63 -5.36 31.72
N LYS A 67 5.93 -4.91 32.96
CA LYS A 67 5.85 -5.72 34.19
C LYS A 67 4.42 -5.85 34.69
N GLU A 68 3.53 -4.93 34.31
CA GLU A 68 2.16 -4.87 34.80
C GLU A 68 1.22 -5.65 33.86
N HIS A 69 0.40 -6.53 34.44
CA HIS A 69 -0.52 -7.38 33.67
C HIS A 69 -1.58 -6.59 32.88
N THR A 70 -2.08 -5.49 33.46
CA THR A 70 -3.08 -4.60 32.83
C THR A 70 -2.52 -3.97 31.55
N SER A 71 -1.32 -3.40 31.65
CA SER A 71 -0.60 -2.78 30.53
C SER A 71 -0.26 -3.80 29.44
N ARG A 72 0.21 -4.99 29.81
CA ARG A 72 0.47 -6.08 28.85
C ARG A 72 -0.80 -6.50 28.09
N SER A 73 -1.89 -6.71 28.82
CA SER A 73 -3.19 -7.09 28.24
C SER A 73 -3.71 -6.00 27.30
N TYR A 74 -3.58 -4.72 27.66
CA TYR A 74 -3.97 -3.61 26.80
C TYR A 74 -3.27 -3.64 25.43
N TYR A 75 -1.94 -3.77 25.42
CA TYR A 75 -1.17 -3.84 24.16
C TYR A 75 -1.46 -5.11 23.37
N ALA A 76 -1.65 -6.25 24.04
CA ALA A 76 -2.04 -7.50 23.39
C ALA A 76 -3.42 -7.39 22.73
N SER A 77 -4.43 -6.86 23.44
CA SER A 77 -5.77 -6.61 22.90
C SER A 77 -5.74 -5.66 21.70
N MET A 78 -4.90 -4.61 21.75
CA MET A 78 -4.69 -3.71 20.62
C MET A 78 -4.16 -4.45 19.38
N LEU A 79 -3.18 -5.34 19.55
CA LEU A 79 -2.63 -6.15 18.45
C LEU A 79 -3.65 -7.13 17.88
N ILE A 80 -4.40 -7.80 18.75
CA ILE A 80 -5.49 -8.71 18.37
C ILE A 80 -6.53 -7.95 17.55
N TYR A 81 -7.03 -6.81 18.06
CA TYR A 81 -8.02 -5.99 17.35
C TYR A 81 -7.52 -5.54 15.96
N ARG A 82 -6.26 -5.11 15.86
CA ARG A 82 -5.65 -4.72 14.58
C ARG A 82 -5.52 -5.89 13.61
N SER A 83 -5.17 -7.07 14.12
CA SER A 83 -5.10 -8.30 13.32
C SER A 83 -6.47 -8.74 12.82
N LEU A 84 -7.50 -8.69 13.66
CA LEU A 84 -8.88 -9.01 13.30
C LEU A 84 -9.38 -8.15 12.14
N ARG A 85 -9.05 -6.84 12.14
CA ARG A 85 -9.40 -5.96 11.01
C ARG A 85 -8.83 -6.46 9.68
N HIS A 86 -7.58 -6.93 9.67
CA HIS A 86 -6.97 -7.50 8.47
C HIS A 86 -7.62 -8.84 8.10
N LEU A 87 -7.93 -9.69 9.07
CA LEU A 87 -8.65 -10.93 8.85
C LEU A 87 -10.03 -10.70 8.20
N PHE A 88 -10.83 -9.75 8.69
CA PHE A 88 -12.12 -9.40 8.09
C PHE A 88 -11.98 -8.85 6.68
N ASN A 89 -10.97 -8.01 6.43
CA ASN A 89 -10.70 -7.55 5.06
C ASN A 89 -10.37 -8.72 4.13
N GLY A 90 -9.62 -9.72 4.59
CA GLY A 90 -9.33 -10.93 3.83
C GLY A 90 -10.59 -11.73 3.50
N ILE A 91 -11.47 -11.92 4.49
CA ILE A 91 -12.78 -12.57 4.29
C ILE A 91 -13.62 -11.81 3.26
N ILE A 92 -13.69 -10.48 3.36
CA ILE A 92 -14.42 -9.64 2.40
C ILE A 92 -13.86 -9.83 0.98
N TRP A 93 -12.54 -9.83 0.82
CA TRP A 93 -11.89 -10.05 -0.48
C TRP A 93 -12.20 -11.43 -1.06
N LEU A 94 -12.19 -12.47 -0.22
CA LEU A 94 -12.57 -13.82 -0.63
C LEU A 94 -14.04 -13.88 -1.06
N SER A 95 -14.95 -13.38 -0.23
CA SER A 95 -16.39 -13.37 -0.54
C SER A 95 -16.69 -12.60 -1.81
N PHE A 96 -16.09 -11.42 -1.99
CA PHE A 96 -16.28 -10.61 -3.19
C PHE A 96 -15.72 -11.31 -4.43
N GLY A 97 -14.53 -11.91 -4.33
CA GLY A 97 -13.95 -12.72 -5.40
C GLY A 97 -14.87 -13.84 -5.85
N LEU A 98 -15.44 -14.59 -4.90
CA LEU A 98 -16.36 -15.70 -5.19
C LEU A 98 -17.67 -15.22 -5.83
N ILE A 99 -18.27 -14.13 -5.35
CA ILE A 99 -19.49 -13.55 -5.91
C ILE A 99 -19.25 -13.10 -7.36
N VAL A 100 -18.19 -12.33 -7.60
CA VAL A 100 -17.92 -11.72 -8.91
C VAL A 100 -17.33 -12.72 -9.90
N ASN A 101 -16.74 -13.82 -9.44
CA ASN A 101 -16.24 -14.88 -10.32
C ASN A 101 -17.31 -15.42 -11.27
N THR A 102 -18.57 -15.41 -10.86
CA THR A 102 -19.72 -15.81 -11.69
C THR A 102 -19.95 -14.90 -12.90
N LEU A 103 -19.51 -13.64 -12.83
CA LEU A 103 -19.62 -12.64 -13.89
C LEU A 103 -18.34 -12.52 -14.72
N PHE A 104 -17.18 -12.62 -14.05
CA PHE A 104 -15.86 -12.53 -14.67
C PHE A 104 -14.91 -13.57 -14.05
N ASN A 105 -14.62 -14.64 -14.79
CA ASN A 105 -13.77 -15.77 -14.36
C ASN A 105 -12.39 -15.41 -13.74
N PRO A 106 -11.66 -14.34 -14.11
CA PRO A 106 -10.40 -14.03 -13.42
C PRO A 106 -10.60 -13.43 -12.01
N MET A 107 -11.81 -12.99 -11.65
CA MET A 107 -12.05 -12.29 -10.39
C MET A 107 -11.96 -13.20 -9.16
N GLY A 108 -12.22 -14.51 -9.29
CA GLY A 108 -12.01 -15.47 -8.20
C GLY A 108 -10.53 -15.53 -7.77
N ILE A 109 -9.61 -15.55 -8.73
CA ILE A 109 -8.16 -15.54 -8.47
C ILE A 109 -7.75 -14.24 -7.77
N ILE A 110 -8.24 -13.10 -8.26
CA ILE A 110 -7.94 -11.78 -7.69
C ILE A 110 -8.43 -11.70 -6.25
N GLY A 111 -9.65 -12.18 -5.96
CA GLY A 111 -10.20 -12.25 -4.61
C GLY A 111 -9.37 -13.12 -3.67
N PHE A 112 -8.94 -14.29 -4.15
CA PHE A 112 -8.10 -15.21 -3.39
C PHE A 112 -6.73 -14.62 -3.06
N VAL A 113 -6.05 -14.00 -4.05
CA VAL A 113 -4.79 -13.31 -3.83
C VAL A 113 -4.93 -12.16 -2.83
N GLY A 114 -6.01 -11.37 -2.93
CA GLY A 114 -6.32 -10.33 -1.96
C GLY A 114 -6.54 -10.88 -0.55
N CYS A 115 -7.24 -12.00 -0.41
CA CYS A 115 -7.42 -12.69 0.86
C CYS A 115 -6.07 -13.09 1.48
N ILE A 116 -5.21 -13.77 0.72
CA ILE A 116 -3.87 -14.16 1.18
C ILE A 116 -3.07 -12.94 1.64
N TYR A 117 -3.07 -11.87 0.85
CA TYR A 117 -2.37 -10.63 1.21
C TYR A 117 -2.81 -10.10 2.58
N PHE A 118 -4.11 -10.06 2.86
CA PHE A 118 -4.61 -9.59 4.14
C PHE A 118 -4.36 -10.58 5.29
N MET A 119 -4.38 -11.89 5.03
CA MET A 119 -4.02 -12.91 6.03
C MET A 119 -2.55 -12.81 6.43
N LEU A 120 -1.64 -12.62 5.47
CA LEU A 120 -0.22 -12.37 5.74
C LEU A 120 -0.02 -11.10 6.57
N LYS A 121 -0.80 -10.04 6.29
CA LYS A 121 -0.75 -8.79 7.05
C LYS A 121 -1.29 -8.93 8.48
N ALA A 122 -2.32 -9.75 8.67
CA ALA A 122 -2.82 -10.11 10.00
C ALA A 122 -1.74 -10.86 10.79
N PHE A 123 -1.10 -11.85 10.16
CA PHE A 123 0.01 -12.61 10.74
C PHE A 123 1.19 -11.72 11.13
N GLU A 124 1.63 -10.84 10.23
CA GLU A 124 2.74 -9.91 10.50
C GLU A 124 2.48 -9.02 11.73
N THR A 125 1.22 -8.63 11.94
CA THR A 125 0.81 -7.78 13.07
C THR A 125 1.02 -8.47 14.42
N VAL A 126 0.80 -9.78 14.50
CA VAL A 126 0.91 -10.57 15.74
C VAL A 126 2.20 -11.39 15.83
N LYS A 127 3.05 -11.34 14.80
CA LYS A 127 4.32 -12.10 14.76
C LYS A 127 5.16 -11.81 16.01
N PRO A 128 5.67 -12.85 16.70
CA PRO A 128 6.52 -12.68 17.88
C PRO A 128 7.81 -11.97 17.49
N ILE A 129 8.32 -11.15 18.41
CA ILE A 129 9.65 -10.54 18.31
C ILE A 129 10.62 -11.52 18.98
N ASN A 130 11.65 -11.98 18.25
CA ASN A 130 12.72 -12.79 18.82
C ASN A 130 13.53 -11.93 19.79
N SER A 131 13.19 -11.99 21.07
CA SER A 131 13.68 -11.06 22.07
C SER A 131 14.77 -11.65 22.99
N GLU A 132 15.41 -12.75 22.59
CA GLU A 132 16.41 -13.43 23.42
C GLU A 132 17.73 -12.65 23.52
N ASN A 133 18.07 -11.79 22.55
CA ASN A 133 19.35 -11.07 22.49
C ASN A 133 19.24 -9.56 22.22
N LEU A 134 18.03 -8.99 22.29
CA LEU A 134 17.77 -7.60 21.91
C LEU A 134 17.52 -6.72 23.13
N ASP A 135 18.24 -5.59 23.20
CA ASP A 135 17.96 -4.53 24.15
C ASP A 135 16.64 -3.84 23.77
N LYS A 136 15.57 -4.29 24.45
CA LYS A 136 14.19 -3.89 24.19
C LYS A 136 13.98 -2.38 24.39
N GLU A 137 14.77 -1.74 25.26
CA GLU A 137 14.64 -0.30 25.52
C GLU A 137 15.24 0.52 24.38
N THR A 138 16.40 0.10 23.87
CA THR A 138 17.05 0.74 22.71
C THR A 138 16.22 0.58 21.42
N GLU A 139 15.64 -0.59 21.16
CA GLU A 139 14.73 -0.73 20.01
C GLU A 139 13.47 0.11 20.16
N LEU A 140 12.89 0.14 21.36
CA LEU A 140 11.67 0.90 21.63
C LEU A 140 11.88 2.40 21.40
N SER A 141 12.99 2.96 21.85
CA SER A 141 13.32 4.38 21.62
C SER A 141 13.52 4.65 20.12
N SER A 142 14.25 3.80 19.41
CA SER A 142 14.47 3.95 17.96
C SER A 142 13.16 3.96 17.16
N PHE A 143 12.22 3.05 17.47
CA PHE A 143 10.92 3.02 16.80
C PHE A 143 10.04 4.22 17.16
N GLN A 144 10.14 4.74 18.38
CA GLN A 144 9.40 5.94 18.78
C GLN A 144 9.90 7.19 18.06
N ASP A 145 11.21 7.32 17.90
CA ASP A 145 11.80 8.44 17.18
C ASP A 145 11.51 8.35 15.69
N GLU A 146 11.60 7.16 15.09
CA GLU A 146 11.18 6.96 13.71
C GLU A 146 9.68 7.29 13.51
N LEU A 147 8.81 6.91 14.47
CA LEU A 147 7.39 7.21 14.41
C LEU A 147 7.12 8.73 14.43
N LYS A 148 7.90 9.51 15.18
CA LYS A 148 7.80 10.98 15.19
C LYS A 148 8.16 11.54 13.82
N LEU A 149 9.30 11.11 13.25
CA LEU A 149 9.76 11.56 11.93
C LEU A 149 8.74 11.23 10.82
N VAL A 150 8.20 10.01 10.80
CA VAL A 150 7.17 9.62 9.82
C VAL A 150 5.89 10.43 10.00
N ARG A 151 5.55 10.82 11.24
CA ARG A 151 4.35 11.62 11.54
C ARG A 151 4.51 13.07 11.07
N GLU A 152 5.71 13.64 11.18
CA GLU A 152 6.04 14.97 10.65
C GLU A 152 5.97 14.98 9.12
N ARG A 153 6.64 14.02 8.45
CA ARG A 153 6.57 13.89 6.98
C ARG A 153 5.14 13.72 6.44
N LEU A 154 4.25 13.07 7.20
CA LEU A 154 2.84 12.93 6.83
C LEU A 154 2.01 14.21 7.05
N LYS A 155 2.46 15.13 7.92
CA LYS A 155 1.84 16.45 8.07
C LYS A 155 2.31 17.41 6.99
N ASP A 156 3.57 17.32 6.58
CA ASP A 156 4.16 18.22 5.59
C ASP A 156 3.78 17.85 4.14
N GLY A 157 3.35 16.61 3.89
CA GLY A 157 2.93 16.12 2.57
C GLY A 157 1.41 16.16 2.31
N GLY A 158 0.59 16.58 3.28
CA GLY A 158 -0.87 16.66 3.17
C GLY A 158 -1.35 18.05 2.74
#